data_AF-G2DHY0-F1
#
_entry.id   AF-G2DHY0-F1
#
_cell.length_a   1.000
_cell.length_b   1.000
_cell.length_c   1.000
_cell.angle_alpha   90.00
_cell.angle_beta   90.00
_cell.angle_gamma   90.00
#
_symmetry.space_group_name_H-M   'P 1'
#
loop_
_entity.id
_entity.type
_entity.pdbx_description
1 polymer ?
#
loop_
_entity_poly.entity_id
_entity_poly.type
_entity_poly.pdbx_seq_one_letter_code
_entity_poly.pdbx_strand_id
1 'polypeptide(L)'
;MFKAVAHAIREDGAYIEAGENDNLIVQKLEANPNALGVFGFSFLDQNSDKVQGSKIEGVVPEFESIADGSYPVSRPLFFYVKKAHIGKIPGISEYLSEFTSEKAWGDEGYLADKGMIPMPKAERDAFASDVRSLKNLQLK
;
A
#
# COMPACT_ATOMS: atom_id res chain seq x y z
N MET A 1 -28.83 -7.67 -7.90
CA MET A 1 -28.82 -6.21 -7.72
C MET A 1 -27.47 -5.72 -7.20
N PHE A 2 -26.98 -6.14 -6.02
CA PHE A 2 -25.66 -5.76 -5.48
C PHE A 2 -24.50 -5.91 -6.48
N LYS A 3 -24.30 -7.10 -7.08
CA LYS A 3 -23.22 -7.35 -8.05
C LYS A 3 -23.27 -6.47 -9.31
N ALA A 4 -24.44 -5.98 -9.71
CA ALA A 4 -24.59 -5.14 -10.90
C ALA A 4 -24.24 -3.66 -10.60
N VAL A 5 -24.40 -3.23 -9.34
CA VAL A 5 -24.17 -1.85 -8.90
C VAL A 5 -22.78 -1.67 -8.31
N ALA A 6 -22.26 -2.66 -7.57
CA ALA A 6 -20.99 -2.56 -6.85
C ALA A 6 -19.72 -2.60 -7.74
N HIS A 7 -19.87 -2.86 -9.05
CA HIS A 7 -18.74 -2.94 -9.99
C HIS A 7 -18.62 -1.71 -10.91
N ALA A 8 -19.54 -0.74 -10.79
CA ALA A 8 -19.51 0.51 -11.54
C ALA A 8 -19.16 1.69 -10.62
N ILE A 9 -18.47 2.69 -11.16
CA ILE A 9 -18.28 3.96 -10.47
C ILE A 9 -19.62 4.68 -10.40
N ARG A 10 -19.90 5.37 -9.28
CA ARG A 10 -21.16 6.10 -9.09
C ARG A 10 -21.20 7.32 -10.01
N GLU A 11 -22.33 7.49 -10.70
CA GLU A 11 -22.63 8.65 -11.56
C GLU A 11 -23.74 9.55 -10.98
N ASP A 12 -24.19 9.25 -9.75
CA ASP A 12 -25.27 9.97 -9.05
C ASP A 12 -24.82 11.31 -8.42
N GLY A 13 -23.61 11.76 -8.72
CA GLY A 13 -23.01 13.00 -8.20
C GLY A 13 -22.46 12.91 -6.78
N ALA A 14 -22.60 11.77 -6.09
CA ALA A 14 -22.05 11.59 -4.74
C ALA A 14 -20.57 11.17 -4.76
N TYR A 15 -20.12 10.51 -5.83
CA TYR A 15 -18.69 10.31 -6.07
C TYR A 15 -18.12 11.51 -6.81
N ILE A 16 -17.06 12.09 -6.25
CA ILE A 16 -16.31 13.18 -6.86
C ILE A 16 -14.91 12.68 -7.12
N GLU A 17 -14.53 12.57 -8.38
CA GLU A 17 -13.16 12.23 -8.76
C GLU A 17 -12.22 13.36 -8.31
N ALA A 18 -11.29 13.03 -7.42
CA ALA A 18 -10.31 13.98 -6.90
C ALA A 18 -8.93 13.86 -7.59
N GLY A 19 -8.78 12.92 -8.53
CA GLY A 19 -7.50 12.58 -9.16
C GLY A 19 -6.54 11.88 -8.19
N GLU A 20 -5.28 11.74 -8.61
CA GLU A 20 -4.22 11.05 -7.85
C GLU A 20 -3.45 11.99 -6.88
N ASN A 21 -3.94 13.20 -6.62
CA ASN A 21 -3.27 14.16 -5.74
C ASN A 21 -3.83 14.05 -4.31
N ASP A 22 -3.19 13.22 -3.48
CA ASP A 22 -3.64 13.00 -2.10
C ASP A 22 -3.67 14.29 -1.26
N ASN A 23 -2.76 15.25 -1.48
CA ASN A 23 -2.80 16.55 -0.79
C ASN A 23 -4.10 17.32 -1.09
N LEU A 24 -4.60 17.25 -2.33
CA LEU A 24 -5.87 17.86 -2.70
C LEU A 24 -7.05 17.13 -2.04
N ILE A 25 -6.96 15.81 -1.85
CA ILE A 25 -7.97 15.03 -1.13
C ILE A 25 -8.04 15.49 0.33
N VAL A 26 -6.89 15.62 1.01
CA VAL A 26 -6.82 16.10 2.40
C VAL A 26 -7.44 17.50 2.52
N GLN A 27 -7.08 18.43 1.63
CA GLN A 27 -7.65 19.79 1.63
C GLN A 27 -9.17 19.80 1.44
N LYS A 28 -9.70 18.92 0.58
CA LYS A 28 -11.14 18.78 0.37
C LYS A 28 -11.86 18.22 1.60
N LEU A 29 -11.23 17.28 2.32
CA LEU A 29 -11.78 16.72 3.56
C LEU A 29 -11.75 17.75 4.70
N GLU A 30 -10.68 18.52 4.82
CA GLU A 30 -10.58 19.62 5.78
C GLU A 30 -11.67 20.69 5.52
N ALA A 31 -11.94 21.01 4.26
CA ALA A 31 -12.97 21.97 3.88
C ALA A 31 -14.42 21.43 4.01
N ASN A 32 -14.63 20.11 3.99
CA ASN A 32 -15.94 19.49 4.09
C ASN A 32 -15.96 18.33 5.10
N PRO A 33 -16.33 18.61 6.37
CA PRO A 33 -16.38 17.60 7.43
C PRO A 33 -17.37 16.45 7.20
N ASN A 34 -18.30 16.59 6.25
CA ASN A 34 -19.28 15.54 5.91
C ASN A 34 -18.79 14.61 4.79
N ALA A 35 -17.61 14.87 4.21
CA ALA A 35 -17.07 14.06 3.13
C ALA A 35 -16.31 12.84 3.65
N LEU A 36 -16.29 11.77 2.84
CA LEU A 36 -15.42 10.61 3.02
C LEU A 36 -14.45 10.54 1.84
N GLY A 37 -13.17 10.37 2.13
CA GLY A 37 -12.11 10.25 1.12
C GLY A 37 -11.36 8.93 1.24
N VAL A 38 -10.83 8.47 0.12
CA VAL A 38 -9.95 7.30 0.03
C VAL A 38 -8.62 7.77 -0.55
N PHE A 39 -7.56 7.63 0.23
CA PHE A 39 -6.21 8.11 -0.11
C PHE A 39 -5.16 7.31 0.66
N GLY A 40 -3.89 7.46 0.30
CA GLY A 40 -2.80 6.68 0.89
C GLY A 40 -2.61 6.91 2.40
N PHE A 41 -2.30 5.86 3.16
CA PHE A 41 -2.10 5.93 4.62
C PHE A 41 -1.02 6.94 5.04
N SER A 42 0.06 7.08 4.26
CA SER A 42 1.13 8.04 4.55
C SER A 42 0.62 9.49 4.65
N PHE A 43 -0.38 9.87 3.87
CA PHE A 43 -0.99 11.19 3.95
C PHE A 43 -1.94 11.33 5.15
N LEU A 44 -2.54 10.23 5.61
CA LEU A 44 -3.33 10.24 6.85
C LEU A 44 -2.40 10.47 8.04
N ASP A 45 -1.29 9.73 8.10
CA ASP A 45 -0.29 9.84 9.17
C ASP A 45 0.28 11.27 9.26
N GLN A 46 0.68 11.84 8.10
CA GLN A 46 1.22 13.20 7.99
C GLN A 46 0.23 14.32 8.30
N ASN A 47 -1.09 14.07 8.26
CA ASN A 47 -2.15 15.06 8.46
C ASN A 47 -3.13 14.62 9.57
N SER A 48 -2.64 13.85 10.55
CA SER A 48 -3.44 13.32 11.66
C SER A 48 -4.00 14.39 12.59
N ASP A 49 -3.47 15.63 12.50
CA ASP A 49 -4.01 16.83 13.13
C ASP A 49 -5.26 17.39 12.43
N LYS A 50 -5.48 17.02 11.16
CA LYS A 50 -6.56 17.57 10.31
C LYS A 50 -7.64 16.55 9.95
N VAL A 51 -7.22 15.31 9.70
CA VAL A 51 -8.11 14.23 9.24
C VAL A 51 -7.99 13.02 10.16
N GLN A 52 -9.04 12.22 10.21
CA GLN A 52 -9.09 10.99 11.01
C GLN A 52 -9.29 9.76 10.12
N GLY A 53 -8.67 8.65 10.50
CA GLY A 53 -8.84 7.36 9.84
C GLY A 53 -10.16 6.70 10.20
N SER A 54 -10.87 6.16 9.22
CA SER A 54 -12.14 5.46 9.46
C SER A 54 -11.91 4.07 10.05
N LYS A 55 -12.66 3.71 11.09
CA LYS A 55 -12.67 2.33 11.59
C LYS A 55 -13.47 1.45 10.65
N ILE A 56 -12.87 0.36 10.18
CA ILE A 56 -13.54 -0.63 9.35
C ILE A 56 -13.63 -1.93 10.13
N GLU A 57 -14.86 -2.42 10.32
CA GLU A 57 -15.14 -3.61 11.15
C GLU A 57 -14.56 -3.51 12.58
N GLY A 58 -14.46 -2.30 13.12
CA GLY A 58 -13.93 -2.03 14.45
C GLY A 58 -12.40 -1.87 14.52
N VAL A 59 -11.69 -2.12 13.42
CA VAL A 59 -10.22 -1.98 13.32
C VAL A 59 -9.86 -0.56 12.83
N VAL A 60 -8.91 0.08 13.51
CA VAL A 60 -8.37 1.42 13.16
C VAL A 60 -7.26 1.22 12.11
N PRO A 61 -7.09 2.13 11.13
CA PRO A 61 -5.94 2.09 10.24
C PRO A 61 -4.68 2.57 10.99
N GLU A 62 -3.99 1.65 11.64
CA GLU A 62 -2.67 1.87 12.27
C GLU A 62 -1.60 1.05 11.55
N PHE A 63 -0.32 1.42 11.72
CA PHE A 63 0.80 0.76 11.06
C PHE A 63 0.76 -0.76 11.27
N GLU A 64 0.58 -1.20 12.51
CA GLU A 64 0.53 -2.60 12.92
C GLU A 64 -0.64 -3.33 12.25
N SER A 65 -1.83 -2.74 12.30
CA SER A 65 -3.05 -3.34 11.73
C SER A 65 -3.01 -3.44 10.20
N ILE A 66 -2.26 -2.55 9.54
CA ILE A 66 -2.06 -2.59 8.10
C ILE A 66 -0.97 -3.60 7.74
N ALA A 67 0.13 -3.63 8.51
CA ALA A 67 1.24 -4.54 8.30
C ALA A 67 0.84 -6.01 8.49
N ASP A 68 -0.02 -6.31 9.47
CA ASP A 68 -0.51 -7.67 9.74
C ASP A 68 -1.76 -8.06 8.92
N GLY A 69 -2.32 -7.11 8.15
CA GLY A 69 -3.49 -7.30 7.30
C GLY A 69 -4.83 -7.35 8.04
N SER A 70 -4.87 -7.04 9.34
CA SER A 70 -6.11 -7.01 10.12
C SER A 70 -7.00 -5.81 9.79
N TYR A 71 -6.44 -4.70 9.26
CA TYR A 71 -7.22 -3.61 8.71
C TYR A 71 -7.75 -4.02 7.31
N PRO A 72 -9.07 -4.24 7.14
CA PRO A 72 -9.59 -5.01 6.01
C PRO A 72 -9.52 -4.30 4.64
N VAL A 73 -9.22 -3.00 4.63
CA VAL A 73 -9.08 -2.19 3.41
C VAL A 73 -7.59 -2.00 3.03
N SER A 74 -6.67 -2.53 3.84
CA SER A 74 -5.25 -2.60 3.48
C SER A 74 -5.04 -3.49 2.24
N ARG A 75 -4.02 -3.18 1.46
CA ARG A 75 -3.68 -3.95 0.26
C ARG A 75 -2.17 -4.14 0.17
N PRO A 76 -1.68 -5.38 -0.01
CA PRO A 76 -0.27 -5.60 -0.26
C PRO A 76 0.12 -5.00 -1.61
N LEU A 77 1.29 -4.38 -1.65
CA LEU A 77 1.92 -3.93 -2.90
C LEU A 77 2.79 -5.06 -3.44
N PHE A 78 2.51 -5.46 -4.67
CA PHE A 78 3.27 -6.51 -5.33
C PHE A 78 4.33 -5.93 -6.25
N PHE A 79 5.56 -6.41 -6.09
CA PHE A 79 6.68 -6.14 -6.98
C PHE A 79 6.93 -7.36 -7.88
N TYR A 80 6.61 -7.23 -9.18
CA TYR A 80 6.69 -8.35 -10.13
C TYR A 80 7.96 -8.28 -10.98
N VAL A 81 8.73 -9.37 -10.96
CA VAL A 81 9.92 -9.52 -11.82
C VAL A 81 9.80 -10.80 -12.63
N LYS A 82 10.04 -10.70 -13.93
CA LYS A 82 10.07 -11.86 -14.83
C LYS A 82 11.40 -12.61 -14.67
N LYS A 83 11.35 -13.84 -14.14
CA LYS A 83 12.54 -14.71 -13.99
C LYS A 83 13.35 -14.86 -15.29
N ALA A 84 12.68 -14.87 -16.45
CA ALA A 84 13.33 -14.97 -17.76
C ALA A 84 14.26 -13.79 -18.11
N HIS A 85 14.17 -12.66 -17.39
CA HIS A 85 15.02 -11.49 -17.61
C HIS A 85 16.31 -11.51 -16.77
N ILE A 86 16.40 -12.37 -15.76
CA ILE A 86 17.59 -12.51 -14.92
C ILE A 86 18.76 -13.00 -15.77
N GLY A 87 19.89 -12.29 -15.72
CA GLY A 87 21.08 -12.56 -16.53
C GLY A 87 20.98 -12.13 -18.00
N LYS A 88 19.81 -11.61 -18.45
CA LYS A 88 19.63 -11.05 -19.80
C LYS A 88 19.53 -9.53 -19.80
N ILE A 89 18.85 -8.97 -18.81
CA ILE A 89 18.73 -7.53 -18.61
C ILE A 89 19.69 -7.14 -17.48
N PRO A 90 20.69 -6.29 -17.75
CA PRO A 90 21.62 -5.83 -16.72
C PRO A 90 20.88 -5.14 -15.56
N GLY A 91 21.35 -5.34 -14.33
CA GLY A 91 20.85 -4.62 -13.15
C GLY A 91 19.63 -5.23 -12.46
N ILE A 92 18.94 -6.23 -13.05
CA ILE A 92 17.75 -6.80 -12.39
C ILE A 92 18.11 -7.56 -11.11
N SER A 93 19.20 -8.34 -11.11
CA SER A 93 19.62 -9.08 -9.92
C SER A 93 20.02 -8.13 -8.78
N GLU A 94 20.73 -7.05 -9.12
CA GLU A 94 21.14 -6.00 -8.20
C GLU A 94 19.92 -5.24 -7.66
N TYR A 95 18.97 -4.89 -8.53
CA TYR A 95 17.74 -4.20 -8.14
C TYR A 95 16.84 -5.06 -7.25
N LEU A 96 16.72 -6.37 -7.54
CA LEU A 96 16.04 -7.33 -6.67
C LEU A 96 16.70 -7.40 -5.29
N SER A 97 18.04 -7.50 -5.24
CA SER A 97 18.79 -7.53 -3.99
C SER A 97 18.66 -6.24 -3.20
N GLU A 98 18.61 -5.09 -3.87
CA GLU A 98 18.44 -3.78 -3.24
C GLU A 98 17.03 -3.63 -2.67
N PHE A 99 16.02 -3.87 -3.49
CA PHE A 99 14.62 -3.70 -3.12
C PHE A 99 14.21 -4.61 -1.96
N THR A 100 14.83 -5.79 -1.85
CA THR A 100 14.61 -6.75 -0.76
C THR A 100 15.64 -6.69 0.37
N SER A 101 16.41 -5.61 0.44
CA SER A 101 17.37 -5.38 1.52
C SER A 101 16.74 -4.68 2.71
N GLU A 102 17.26 -4.94 3.93
CA GLU A 102 16.78 -4.29 5.15
C GLU A 102 16.86 -2.76 5.10
N LYS A 103 17.88 -2.20 4.44
CA LYS A 103 18.00 -0.75 4.25
C LYS A 103 16.91 -0.15 3.35
N ALA A 104 16.26 -0.96 2.52
CA ALA A 104 15.19 -0.52 1.64
C ALA A 104 13.83 -0.67 2.30
N TRP A 105 13.44 -1.92 2.59
CA TRP A 105 12.08 -2.27 2.99
C TRP A 105 11.91 -2.58 4.48
N GLY A 106 12.98 -2.40 5.26
CA GLY A 106 12.96 -2.67 6.69
C GLY A 106 12.18 -1.61 7.47
N ASP A 107 12.03 -1.84 8.76
CA ASP A 107 11.26 -0.95 9.64
C ASP A 107 11.84 0.47 9.66
N GLU A 108 13.16 0.59 9.50
CA GLU A 108 13.91 1.86 9.35
C GLU A 108 14.48 2.03 7.93
N GLY A 109 13.93 1.31 6.94
CA GLY A 109 14.40 1.36 5.56
C GLY A 109 13.90 2.61 4.84
N TYR A 110 14.61 3.03 3.79
CA TYR A 110 14.26 4.25 3.06
C TYR A 110 12.87 4.20 2.39
N LEU A 111 12.27 3.03 2.20
CA LEU A 111 10.89 2.92 1.70
C LEU A 111 9.85 3.28 2.76
N ALA A 112 10.14 3.03 4.05
CA ALA A 112 9.30 3.45 5.15
C ALA A 112 9.22 5.00 5.20
N ASP A 113 10.36 5.67 5.03
CA ASP A 113 10.43 7.14 4.90
C ASP A 113 9.63 7.68 3.69
N LYS A 114 9.40 6.83 2.68
CA LYS A 114 8.57 7.15 1.50
C LYS A 114 7.11 6.74 1.66
N GLY A 115 6.70 6.32 2.85
CA GLY A 115 5.31 6.00 3.18
C GLY A 115 4.89 4.57 2.86
N MET A 116 5.83 3.66 2.59
CA MET A 116 5.53 2.24 2.55
C MET A 116 5.41 1.71 3.97
N ILE A 117 4.56 0.71 4.18
CA ILE A 117 4.45 0.01 5.46
C ILE A 117 5.21 -1.31 5.34
N PRO A 118 6.36 -1.46 6.03
CA PRO A 118 7.09 -2.70 6.14
C PRO A 118 6.21 -3.90 6.52
N MET A 119 6.38 -4.99 5.79
CA MET A 119 5.80 -6.28 6.18
C MET A 119 6.45 -6.78 7.49
N PRO A 120 5.77 -7.65 8.26
CA PRO A 120 6.38 -8.29 9.42
C PRO A 120 7.70 -8.97 9.08
N LYS A 121 8.67 -8.93 10.01
CA LYS A 121 10.02 -9.45 9.78
C LYS A 121 10.07 -10.87 9.20
N ALA A 122 9.23 -11.77 9.72
CA ALA A 122 9.18 -13.16 9.24
C ALA A 122 8.79 -13.26 7.75
N GLU A 123 7.87 -12.41 7.31
CA GLU A 123 7.43 -12.35 5.91
C GLU A 123 8.51 -11.70 5.02
N ARG A 124 9.16 -10.62 5.48
CA ARG A 124 10.31 -10.02 4.77
C ARG A 124 11.46 -11.01 4.59
N ASP A 125 11.82 -11.74 5.65
CA ASP A 125 12.88 -12.75 5.60
C ASP A 125 12.55 -13.87 4.60
N ALA A 126 11.28 -14.32 4.59
CA ALA A 126 10.80 -15.32 3.65
C ALA A 126 10.87 -14.83 2.19
N PHE A 127 10.37 -13.63 1.90
CA PHE A 127 10.42 -13.06 0.55
C PHE A 127 11.86 -12.75 0.10
N ALA A 128 12.75 -12.32 0.99
CA ALA A 128 14.17 -12.14 0.68
C ALA A 128 14.81 -13.46 0.23
N SER A 129 14.49 -14.55 0.93
CA SER A 129 14.97 -15.89 0.58
C SER A 129 14.39 -16.38 -0.76
N ASP A 130 13.10 -16.15 -0.98
CA ASP A 130 12.43 -16.50 -2.24
C ASP A 130 13.03 -15.73 -3.44
N VAL A 131 13.39 -14.46 -3.25
CA VAL A 131 14.08 -13.65 -4.28
C VAL A 131 15.50 -14.16 -4.53
N ARG A 132 16.30 -14.45 -3.49
CA ARG A 132 17.66 -15.00 -3.66
C ARG A 132 17.67 -16.35 -4.38
N SER A 133 16.64 -17.16 -4.17
CA SER A 133 16.48 -18.47 -4.83
C SER A 133 15.72 -18.41 -6.17
N LEU A 134 15.29 -17.21 -6.60
CA LEU A 134 14.47 -16.98 -7.79
C LEU A 134 13.24 -17.91 -7.84
N LYS A 135 12.60 -18.12 -6.69
CA LYS A 135 11.39 -18.93 -6.56
C LYS A 135 10.23 -18.21 -7.25
N ASN A 136 9.41 -18.97 -7.98
CA ASN A 136 8.22 -18.40 -8.62
C ASN A 136 7.19 -18.04 -7.55
N LEU A 137 6.65 -16.83 -7.64
CA LEU A 137 5.54 -16.38 -6.79
C LEU A 137 4.34 -17.30 -6.99
N GLN A 138 3.75 -17.74 -5.87
CA GLN A 138 2.49 -18.47 -5.82
C GLN A 138 1.51 -17.61 -5.03
N LEU A 139 0.49 -17.07 -5.70
CA LEU A 139 -0.62 -16.40 -5.03
C LEU A 139 -1.60 -17.47 -4.58
N LYS A 140 -2.06 -17.37 -3.32
CA LYS A 140 -3.10 -18.24 -2.79
C LYS A 140 -4.45 -17.94 -3.43
#